data_AF-A0AAN6RWV0-F1
#
_entry.id   AF-A0AAN6RWV0-F1
#
_cell.length_a   1.000
_cell.length_b   1.000
_cell.length_c   1.000
_cell.angle_alpha   90.00
_cell.angle_beta   90.00
_cell.angle_gamma   90.00
#
_symmetry.space_group_name_H-M   'P 1'
#
loop_
_entity.id
_entity.type
_entity.pdbx_description
1 polymer ?
#
loop_
_entity_poly.entity_id
_entity_poly.type
_entity_poly.pdbx_seq_one_letter_code
_entity_poly.pdbx_strand_id
1 'polypeptide(L)'
;MLERVHAASALTVPLQDGFDAGQSVPHVHVHLLLRKLADLDHEGGPDAVYEKLEGEEGDVGRALAMKERPRQPKVDEEKIPLRTMEEMMTEAEVLRVEMAKDDSE
;
A
#
# COMPACT_ATOMS: atom_id res chain seq x y z
N MET A 1 0.13 -8.78 -15.62
CA MET A 1 1.46 -8.64 -14.99
C MET A 1 1.52 -8.81 -13.45
N LEU A 2 1.15 -7.82 -12.62
CA LEU A 2 1.48 -7.81 -11.17
C LEU A 2 0.95 -9.00 -10.37
N GLU A 3 -0.30 -9.40 -10.61
CA GLU A 3 -0.90 -10.58 -9.96
C GLU A 3 -0.09 -11.85 -10.23
N ARG A 4 0.40 -12.03 -11.47
CA ARG A 4 1.22 -13.17 -11.89
C ARG A 4 2.60 -13.15 -11.21
N VAL A 5 3.28 -12.00 -11.17
CA VAL A 5 4.62 -11.87 -10.57
C VAL A 5 4.60 -12.16 -9.07
N HIS A 6 3.56 -11.74 -8.37
CA HIS A 6 3.48 -11.87 -6.92
C HIS A 6 2.58 -13.02 -6.43
N ALA A 7 2.08 -13.85 -7.35
CA ALA A 7 1.11 -14.90 -7.08
C ALA A 7 -0.09 -14.39 -6.25
N ALA A 8 -0.62 -13.23 -6.65
CA ALA A 8 -1.81 -12.62 -6.09
C ALA A 8 -3.04 -12.97 -6.95
N SER A 9 -4.22 -12.88 -6.35
CA SER A 9 -5.50 -13.19 -7.01
C SER A 9 -6.41 -11.97 -7.18
N ALA A 10 -6.06 -10.85 -6.55
CA ALA A 10 -6.79 -9.59 -6.65
C ALA A 10 -5.88 -8.42 -6.24
N LEU A 11 -6.38 -7.20 -6.40
CA LEU A 11 -5.72 -5.95 -6.04
C LEU A 11 -6.71 -5.02 -5.30
N THR A 12 -6.22 -4.33 -4.28
CA THR A 12 -6.88 -3.15 -3.70
C THR A 12 -6.15 -1.90 -4.17
N VAL A 13 -6.88 -0.93 -4.75
CA VAL A 13 -6.32 0.29 -5.35
C VAL A 13 -6.87 1.53 -4.65
N PRO A 14 -6.28 1.98 -3.53
CA PRO A 14 -6.72 3.21 -2.87
C PRO A 14 -6.09 4.44 -3.52
N LEU A 15 -6.87 5.52 -3.56
CA LEU A 15 -6.45 6.86 -3.97
C LEU A 15 -6.69 7.83 -2.81
N GLN A 16 -5.62 8.48 -2.35
CA GLN A 16 -5.66 9.51 -1.31
C GLN A 16 -5.52 10.89 -1.96
N ASP A 17 -6.60 11.40 -2.54
CA ASP A 17 -6.61 12.71 -3.19
C ASP A 17 -6.95 13.82 -2.20
N GLY A 18 -5.93 14.56 -1.79
CA GLY A 18 -6.03 15.68 -0.86
C GLY A 18 -5.63 15.36 0.58
N PHE A 19 -5.36 16.42 1.34
CA PHE A 19 -4.88 16.34 2.72
C PHE A 19 -5.83 15.56 3.64
N ASP A 20 -7.14 15.82 3.51
CA ASP A 20 -8.19 15.19 4.30
C ASP A 20 -8.44 13.72 3.90
N ALA A 21 -7.89 13.27 2.77
CA ALA A 21 -7.87 11.84 2.39
C ALA A 21 -6.62 11.12 2.93
N GLY A 22 -5.75 11.81 3.68
CA GLY A 22 -4.53 11.24 4.24
C GLY A 22 -3.30 11.35 3.33
N GLN A 23 -3.35 12.14 2.25
CA GLN A 23 -2.21 12.32 1.34
C GLN A 23 -0.97 12.84 2.08
N SER A 24 0.13 12.07 2.00
CA SER A 24 1.39 12.39 2.67
C SER A 24 2.35 13.21 1.80
N VAL A 25 2.39 12.93 0.50
CA VAL A 25 3.23 13.62 -0.49
C VAL A 25 2.31 14.38 -1.44
N PRO A 26 2.53 15.70 -1.67
CA PRO A 26 1.70 16.54 -2.54
C PRO A 26 1.95 16.24 -4.03
N HIS A 27 1.70 15.01 -4.43
CA HIS A 27 1.79 14.47 -5.78
C HIS A 27 0.69 13.42 -5.93
N VAL A 28 -0.02 13.40 -7.05
CA VAL A 28 -1.03 12.36 -7.29
C VAL A 28 -0.33 11.02 -7.44
N HIS A 29 -0.63 10.08 -6.55
CA HIS A 29 -0.14 8.71 -6.62
C HIS A 29 -1.27 7.77 -6.19
N VAL A 30 -1.22 6.55 -6.71
CA VAL A 30 -2.12 5.46 -6.32
C VAL A 30 -1.28 4.38 -5.67
N HIS A 31 -1.83 3.71 -4.67
CA HIS A 31 -1.22 2.48 -4.17
C HIS A 31 -1.81 1.28 -4.91
N LEU A 32 -0.98 0.28 -5.19
CA LEU A 32 -1.41 -1.01 -5.70
C LEU A 32 -1.08 -2.05 -4.63
N LEU A 33 -2.10 -2.54 -3.95
CA LEU A 33 -1.95 -3.51 -2.86
C LEU A 33 -2.39 -4.89 -3.36
N LEU A 34 -1.43 -5.80 -3.47
CA LEU A 34 -1.66 -7.17 -3.92
C LEU A 34 -2.41 -7.97 -2.85
N ARG A 35 -3.49 -8.64 -3.25
CA ARG A 35 -4.32 -9.47 -2.38
C ARG A 35 -4.17 -10.94 -2.72
N LYS A 36 -3.96 -11.77 -1.70
CA LYS A 36 -3.91 -13.23 -1.83
C LYS A 36 -5.13 -13.84 -1.16
N LEU A 37 -5.55 -15.02 -1.62
CA LEU A 37 -6.60 -15.75 -0.93
C LEU A 37 -6.21 -15.94 0.55
N ALA A 38 -7.16 -15.69 1.45
CA ALA A 38 -6.99 -15.82 2.89
C ALA A 38 -5.95 -14.88 3.55
N ASP A 39 -5.51 -13.82 2.86
CA ASP A 39 -4.51 -12.89 3.42
C ASP A 39 -4.99 -12.16 4.68
N LEU A 40 -6.30 -11.96 4.83
CA LEU A 40 -6.95 -11.36 5.99
C LEU A 40 -7.76 -12.35 6.85
N ASP A 41 -7.67 -13.66 6.61
CA ASP A 41 -8.47 -14.65 7.37
C ASP A 41 -8.16 -14.60 8.88
N HIS A 42 -6.91 -14.31 9.22
CA HIS A 42 -6.48 -14.11 10.61
C HIS A 42 -7.10 -12.86 11.27
N GLU A 43 -7.67 -11.96 10.47
CA GLU A 43 -8.29 -10.71 10.90
C GLU A 43 -9.82 -10.72 10.74
N GLY A 44 -10.43 -11.87 10.41
CA GLY A 44 -11.88 -11.98 10.21
C GLY A 44 -12.32 -12.16 8.75
N GLY A 45 -11.36 -12.35 7.84
CA GLY A 45 -11.63 -12.62 6.43
C GLY A 45 -11.50 -11.38 5.54
N PRO A 46 -11.92 -11.47 4.28
CA PRO A 46 -11.70 -10.40 3.29
C PRO A 46 -12.33 -9.06 3.68
N ASP A 47 -13.43 -9.08 4.45
CA ASP A 47 -14.15 -7.90 4.92
C ASP A 47 -13.43 -7.14 6.05
N ALA A 48 -12.41 -7.74 6.68
CA ALA A 48 -11.59 -7.07 7.69
C ALA A 48 -10.91 -5.80 7.17
N VAL A 49 -10.78 -5.65 5.83
CA VAL A 49 -10.31 -4.41 5.21
C VAL A 49 -11.21 -3.22 5.54
N TYR A 50 -12.53 -3.41 5.63
CA TYR A 50 -13.47 -2.34 5.96
C TYR A 50 -13.34 -1.98 7.44
N GLU A 51 -13.19 -2.97 8.31
CA GLU A 51 -12.97 -2.74 9.75
C GLU A 51 -11.67 -1.96 10.00
N LYS A 52 -10.60 -2.26 9.26
CA LYS A 52 -9.35 -1.47 9.31
C LYS A 52 -9.53 -0.04 8.84
N LEU A 53 -10.30 0.16 7.77
CA LEU A 53 -10.60 1.49 7.23
C LEU A 53 -11.51 2.31 8.18
N GLU A 54 -12.36 1.66 8.96
CA GLU A 54 -13.23 2.30 9.95
C GLU A 54 -12.57 2.43 11.34
N GLY A 55 -11.52 1.66 11.61
CA GLY A 55 -10.80 1.63 12.90
C GLY A 55 -9.78 2.75 13.09
N GLU A 56 -8.98 2.69 14.16
CA GLU A 56 -7.96 3.72 14.48
C GLU A 56 -6.96 3.95 13.34
N GLU A 57 -6.62 2.91 12.57
CA GLU A 57 -5.70 2.99 11.44
C GLU A 57 -6.28 3.81 10.27
N GLY A 58 -7.61 3.78 10.11
CA GLY A 58 -8.34 4.52 9.08
C GLY A 58 -8.96 5.84 9.55
N ASP A 59 -8.90 6.17 10.85
CA ASP A 59 -9.44 7.41 11.42
C ASP A 59 -8.61 8.65 11.02
N VAL A 60 -8.94 9.19 9.85
CA VAL A 60 -8.32 10.39 9.33
C VAL A 60 -8.62 11.61 10.22
N GLY A 61 -9.79 11.66 10.86
CA GLY A 61 -10.20 12.76 11.75
C GLY A 61 -9.31 12.91 12.98
N ARG A 62 -8.93 11.80 13.60
CA ARG A 62 -7.94 11.78 14.69
C ARG A 62 -6.54 12.15 14.21
N ALA A 63 -6.14 11.70 13.02
CA ALA A 63 -4.87 12.08 12.41
C ALA A 63 -4.81 13.58 12.05
N LEU A 64 -5.97 14.24 11.86
CA LEU A 64 -6.12 15.67 11.61
C LEU A 64 -6.18 16.49 12.92
N ALA A 65 -6.78 15.95 13.99
CA ALA A 65 -6.92 16.63 15.28
C ALA A 65 -5.58 16.80 16.04
N MET A 66 -4.55 16.01 15.69
CA MET A 66 -3.19 16.25 16.14
C MET A 66 -2.64 17.54 15.50
N LYS A 67 -2.75 18.66 16.24
CA LYS A 67 -2.40 20.04 15.84
C LYS A 67 -0.97 20.24 15.31
N GLU A 68 -0.08 19.29 15.49
CA GLU A 68 1.26 19.29 14.93
C GLU A 68 1.53 17.94 14.26
N ARG A 69 1.14 17.81 12.99
CA ARG A 69 1.65 16.71 12.17
C ARG A 69 3.16 16.94 11.95
N PRO A 70 4.07 16.05 12.40
CA PRO A 70 5.23 15.80 11.54
C PRO A 70 4.67 15.47 10.16
N ARG A 71 5.28 16.00 9.08
CA ARG A 71 4.78 15.87 7.69
C ARG A 71 4.47 14.43 7.26
N GLN A 72 4.92 13.43 8.02
CA GLN A 72 4.64 12.02 7.83
C GLN A 72 4.35 11.37 9.20
N PRO A 73 3.37 10.45 9.30
CA PRO A 73 3.29 9.56 10.45
C PRO A 73 4.62 8.83 10.58
N LYS A 74 5.18 8.78 11.80
CA LYS A 74 6.41 8.02 12.03
C LYS A 74 6.11 6.55 11.80
N VAL A 75 6.73 5.96 10.79
CA VAL A 75 6.69 4.51 10.58
C VAL A 75 7.48 3.87 11.71
N ASP A 76 6.89 2.85 12.32
CA ASP A 76 7.57 2.01 13.31
C ASP A 76 8.60 1.14 12.58
N GLU A 77 9.84 1.64 12.49
CA GLU A 77 10.94 0.98 11.75
C GLU A 77 11.30 -0.40 12.34
N GLU A 78 10.96 -0.67 13.60
CA GLU A 78 11.18 -1.98 14.22
C GLU A 78 10.17 -3.02 13.71
N LYS A 79 8.94 -2.60 13.39
CA LYS A 79 7.90 -3.48 12.84
C LYS A 79 7.99 -3.62 11.32
N ILE A 80 8.44 -2.57 10.62
CA ILE A 80 8.54 -2.53 9.17
C ILE A 80 9.95 -2.07 8.78
N PRO A 81 10.91 -3.00 8.62
CA PRO A 81 12.28 -2.63 8.30
C PRO A 81 12.34 -1.94 6.94
N LEU A 82 13.14 -0.86 6.88
CA LEU A 82 13.39 -0.17 5.63
C LEU A 82 14.08 -1.11 4.64
N ARG A 83 13.53 -1.18 3.42
CA ARG A 83 14.15 -1.93 2.33
C ARG A 83 15.41 -1.24 1.86
N THR A 84 16.39 -2.03 1.45
CA THR A 84 17.63 -1.50 0.87
C THR A 84 17.39 -1.03 -0.57
N MET A 85 18.24 -0.11 -1.05
CA MET A 85 18.19 0.34 -2.44
C MET A 85 18.43 -0.80 -3.43
N GLU A 86 19.30 -1.75 -3.10
CA GLU A 86 19.63 -2.90 -3.95
C GLU A 86 18.41 -3.83 -4.14
N GLU A 87 17.69 -4.13 -3.06
CA GLU A 87 16.44 -4.92 -3.12
C GLU A 87 15.40 -4.23 -4.00
N MET A 88 15.19 -2.93 -3.79
CA MET A 88 14.22 -2.14 -4.57
C MET A 88 14.59 -2.06 -6.06
N MET A 89 15.86 -1.90 -6.39
CA MET A 89 16.33 -1.88 -7.78
C MET A 89 16.16 -3.24 -8.46
N THR A 90 16.47 -4.32 -7.75
CA THR A 90 16.31 -5.69 -8.26
C THR A 90 14.84 -5.98 -8.56
N GLU A 91 13.94 -5.62 -7.65
CA GLU A 91 12.49 -5.76 -7.86
C GLU A 91 12.01 -4.94 -9.06
N ALA A 92 12.43 -3.67 -9.18
CA ALA A 92 12.06 -2.82 -10.30
C ALA A 92 12.50 -3.38 -11.66
N GLU A 93 13.68 -4.01 -11.74
CA GLU A 93 14.17 -4.62 -12.97
C GLU A 93 13.37 -5.87 -13.37
N VAL A 94 13.01 -6.71 -12.40
CA VAL A 94 12.12 -7.86 -12.63
C VAL A 94 10.78 -7.37 -13.19
N LEU A 95 10.21 -6.33 -12.59
CA LEU A 95 8.95 -5.74 -13.05
C LEU A 95 9.10 -5.16 -14.47
N ARG A 96 10.18 -4.45 -14.77
CA ARG A 96 10.43 -3.91 -16.11
C ARG A 96 10.44 -5.00 -17.19
N VAL A 97 11.10 -6.13 -16.92
CA VAL A 97 11.18 -7.26 -17.86
C VAL A 97 9.82 -7.92 -18.05
N GLU A 98 9.05 -8.10 -16.97
CA GLU A 98 7.71 -8.70 -17.02
C GLU A 98 6.70 -7.81 -17.75
N MET A 99 6.80 -6.48 -17.64
CA MET A 99 5.96 -5.56 -18.41
C MET A 99 6.23 -5.67 -19.91
N ALA A 100 7.49 -5.76 -20.32
CA ALA A 100 7.86 -5.85 -21.73
C ALA A 100 7.38 -7.16 -22.40
N LYS A 101 7.15 -8.23 -21.62
CA LYS A 101 6.55 -9.46 -22.13
C LYS A 101 5.07 -9.26 -22.46
N ASP A 102 4.33 -8.58 -21.59
CA ASP A 102 2.90 -8.30 -21.79
C ASP A 102 2.67 -7.36 -23.01
N ASP A 103 3.64 -6.50 -23.36
CA ASP A 103 3.57 -5.64 -24.57
C ASP A 103 3.80 -6.39 -25.90
N SER A 104 4.35 -7.61 -25.83
CA SER A 104 4.71 -8.42 -27.00
C SER A 104 3.65 -9.46 -27.38
N GLU A 105 2.58 -9.58 -26.60
CA GLU A 105 1.39 -10.42 -26.85
C GLU A 105 0.25 -9.61 -27.48
#